data_AF-A0A964V0J2-F1
#
_entry.id   AF-A0A964V0J2-F1
#
_cell.length_a   1.000
_cell.length_b   1.000
_cell.length_c   1.000
_cell.angle_alpha   90.00
_cell.angle_beta   90.00
_cell.angle_gamma   90.00
#
_symmetry.space_group_name_H-M   'P 1'
#
loop_
_entity.id
_entity.type
_entity.pdbx_description
1 polymer ?
#
loop_
_entity_poly.entity_id
_entity_poly.type
_entity_poly.pdbx_seq_one_letter_code
_entity_poly.pdbx_strand_id
1 'polypeptide(L)'
;MTVYLSAFAGAGAQFFTDDGAVLSGGKIFSYAAGTTTPETTYTSSAGTVANANPIILDSDGRLPNDMWLSEDTTYRFVLKDSDDVQLGSYDNIPGINDGSLLSVPFSSITGKPTTLAGYGITDGLTTSAAASTYAPIASPTFTGTPQIPDNAATSANWPVGYREAPQNSQTGNYTLVSADRGKSIVMNGTSLTLTIPASGAVTRR
;
A
#
# COMPACT_ATOMS: atom_id res chain seq x y z
N MET A 1 27.76 -11.92 0.99
CA MET A 1 27.50 -10.51 0.66
C MET A 1 26.95 -10.50 -0.75
N THR A 2 25.89 -9.73 -1.01
CA THR A 2 25.30 -9.63 -2.35
C THR A 2 26.14 -8.67 -3.20
N VAL A 3 26.47 -9.07 -4.42
CA VAL A 3 27.20 -8.22 -5.37
C VAL A 3 26.58 -8.33 -6.77
N TYR A 4 26.72 -7.27 -7.55
CA TYR A 4 26.18 -7.15 -8.91
C TYR A 4 27.29 -6.79 -9.90
N LEU A 5 27.17 -7.24 -11.14
CA LEU A 5 28.18 -7.01 -12.17
C LEU A 5 28.32 -5.52 -12.47
N SER A 6 29.53 -4.97 -12.54
CA SER A 6 29.72 -3.53 -12.76
C SER A 6 29.19 -3.05 -14.12
N ALA A 7 28.47 -1.94 -14.14
CA ALA A 7 28.04 -1.29 -15.39
C ALA A 7 29.18 -0.60 -16.17
N PHE A 8 30.36 -0.40 -15.56
CA PHE A 8 31.50 0.25 -16.23
C PHE A 8 32.35 -0.73 -17.04
N ALA A 9 32.72 -1.87 -16.43
CA ALA A 9 33.68 -2.80 -17.04
C ALA A 9 33.38 -4.28 -16.75
N GLY A 10 32.17 -4.57 -16.25
CA GLY A 10 31.87 -5.81 -15.54
C GLY A 10 32.03 -7.11 -16.34
N ALA A 11 31.75 -7.12 -17.65
CA ALA A 11 31.89 -8.31 -18.50
C ALA A 11 32.92 -8.10 -19.61
N GLY A 12 34.19 -8.41 -19.33
CA GLY A 12 35.23 -8.53 -20.36
C GLY A 12 35.50 -7.26 -21.18
N ALA A 13 35.35 -6.06 -20.58
CA ALA A 13 35.68 -4.81 -21.24
C ALA A 13 37.18 -4.75 -21.61
N GLN A 14 37.48 -4.19 -22.78
CA GLN A 14 38.83 -3.89 -23.24
C GLN A 14 39.00 -2.36 -23.33
N PHE A 15 40.08 -1.85 -22.74
CA PHE A 15 40.40 -0.43 -22.70
C PHE A 15 41.53 -0.09 -23.67
N PHE A 16 41.51 1.16 -24.13
CA PHE A 16 42.46 1.70 -25.09
C PHE A 16 43.04 3.02 -24.58
N THR A 17 44.21 3.41 -25.07
CA THR A 17 44.77 4.75 -24.93
C THR A 17 44.00 5.74 -25.79
N ASP A 18 44.23 7.04 -25.60
CA ASP A 18 43.62 8.10 -26.42
C ASP A 18 44.02 8.00 -27.92
N ASP A 19 45.16 7.38 -28.21
CA ASP A 19 45.63 7.09 -29.57
C ASP A 19 45.02 5.79 -30.16
N GLY A 20 44.13 5.12 -29.41
CA GLY A 20 43.44 3.90 -29.83
C GLY A 20 44.27 2.61 -29.71
N ALA A 21 45.46 2.66 -29.10
CA ALA A 21 46.25 1.47 -28.78
C ALA A 21 45.66 0.75 -27.57
N VAL A 22 45.89 -0.56 -27.44
CA VAL A 22 45.44 -1.32 -26.26
C VAL A 22 46.08 -0.77 -24.98
N LEU A 23 45.28 -0.60 -23.93
CA LEU A 23 45.72 -0.06 -22.65
C LEU A 23 46.40 -1.12 -21.76
N SER A 24 47.48 -1.69 -22.27
CA SER A 24 48.28 -2.69 -21.54
C SER A 24 48.81 -2.11 -20.23
N GLY A 25 48.52 -2.76 -19.09
CA GLY A 25 49.00 -2.31 -17.78
C GLY A 25 48.34 -1.03 -17.25
N GLY A 26 47.25 -0.58 -17.89
CA GLY A 26 46.42 0.51 -17.36
C GLY A 26 45.85 0.19 -15.98
N LYS A 27 45.37 1.21 -15.28
CA LYS A 27 44.93 1.10 -13.89
C LYS A 27 43.50 1.61 -13.75
N ILE A 28 42.65 0.81 -13.12
CA ILE A 28 41.30 1.23 -12.70
C ILE A 28 41.31 1.40 -11.19
N PHE A 29 41.04 2.62 -10.73
CA PHE A 29 40.81 2.90 -9.32
C PHE A 29 39.31 2.91 -9.02
N SER A 30 38.90 2.31 -7.91
CA SER A 30 37.52 2.29 -7.44
C SER A 30 37.35 3.11 -6.15
N TYR A 31 36.35 3.98 -6.13
CA TYR A 31 36.04 4.83 -4.98
C TYR A 31 34.54 4.84 -4.69
N ALA A 32 34.16 5.24 -3.48
CA ALA A 32 32.77 5.54 -3.17
C ALA A 32 32.32 6.74 -4.02
N ALA A 33 31.09 6.69 -4.57
CA ALA A 33 30.58 7.73 -5.48
C ALA A 33 30.74 9.14 -4.91
N GLY A 34 31.13 10.08 -5.76
CA GLY A 34 31.40 11.47 -5.39
C GLY A 34 32.65 11.72 -4.53
N THR A 35 33.45 10.69 -4.21
CA THR A 35 34.62 10.81 -3.31
C THR A 35 35.88 10.17 -3.87
N THR A 36 37.04 10.44 -3.26
CA THR A 36 38.31 9.71 -3.48
C THR A 36 38.58 8.62 -2.44
N THR A 37 37.57 8.24 -1.65
CA THR A 37 37.72 7.18 -0.65
C THR A 37 37.68 5.82 -1.34
N PRO A 38 38.71 4.97 -1.23
CA PRO A 38 38.72 3.65 -1.86
C PRO A 38 37.49 2.83 -1.48
N GLU A 39 36.85 2.21 -2.47
CA GLU A 39 35.70 1.32 -2.26
C GLU A 39 35.97 -0.04 -2.87
N THR A 40 35.55 -1.10 -2.17
CA THR A 40 35.94 -2.47 -2.52
C THR A 40 35.11 -2.98 -3.69
N THR A 41 35.76 -3.64 -4.65
CA THR A 41 35.11 -4.43 -5.70
C THR A 41 35.57 -5.88 -5.62
N TYR A 42 34.86 -6.79 -6.28
CA TYR A 42 35.06 -8.23 -6.14
C TYR A 42 35.30 -8.91 -7.48
N THR A 43 36.07 -10.00 -7.45
CA THR A 43 36.49 -10.77 -8.63
C THR A 43 35.38 -11.66 -9.22
N SER A 44 34.31 -11.93 -8.47
CA SER A 44 33.23 -12.82 -8.89
C SER A 44 31.92 -12.51 -8.18
N SER A 45 30.82 -13.09 -8.67
CA SER A 45 29.49 -13.02 -8.07
C SER A 45 29.41 -13.59 -6.65
N ALA A 46 30.43 -14.32 -6.19
CA ALA A 46 30.49 -14.81 -4.81
C ALA A 46 30.70 -13.68 -3.79
N GLY A 47 31.27 -12.54 -4.21
CA GLY A 47 31.49 -11.38 -3.32
C GLY A 47 32.44 -11.67 -2.15
N THR A 48 33.40 -12.58 -2.33
CA THR A 48 34.31 -13.03 -1.26
C THR A 48 35.75 -12.56 -1.46
N VAL A 49 36.27 -12.58 -2.69
CA VAL A 49 37.64 -12.18 -3.01
C VAL A 49 37.62 -10.78 -3.60
N ALA A 50 38.17 -9.83 -2.84
CA ALA A 50 38.32 -8.44 -3.25
C ALA A 50 39.34 -8.30 -4.39
N ASN A 51 39.06 -7.41 -5.33
CA ASN A 51 40.05 -6.93 -6.29
C ASN A 51 41.06 -6.02 -5.58
N ALA A 52 42.26 -5.91 -6.16
CA ALA A 52 43.20 -4.86 -5.80
C ALA A 52 42.65 -3.47 -6.16
N ASN A 53 43.12 -2.43 -5.47
CA ASN A 53 42.84 -1.04 -5.82
C ASN A 53 44.16 -0.26 -5.86
N PRO A 54 44.69 0.08 -7.05
CA PRO A 54 44.06 -0.10 -8.37
C PRO A 54 44.01 -1.55 -8.86
N ILE A 55 43.05 -1.83 -9.74
CA ILE A 55 43.07 -3.02 -10.61
C ILE A 55 44.01 -2.72 -11.77
N ILE A 56 45.01 -3.57 -11.98
CA ILE A 56 45.94 -3.46 -13.11
C ILE A 56 45.39 -4.31 -14.26
N LEU A 57 45.26 -3.70 -15.44
CA LEU A 57 44.82 -4.37 -16.67
C LEU A 57 45.92 -5.27 -17.21
N ASP A 58 45.53 -6.36 -17.87
CA ASP A 58 46.46 -7.26 -18.53
C ASP A 58 47.07 -6.63 -19.80
N SER A 59 47.91 -7.40 -20.53
CA SER A 59 48.53 -6.93 -21.77
C SER A 59 47.54 -6.64 -22.90
N ASP A 60 46.34 -7.20 -22.80
CA ASP A 60 45.25 -6.95 -23.74
C ASP A 60 44.37 -5.78 -23.27
N GLY A 61 44.71 -5.08 -22.19
CA GLY A 61 43.90 -3.97 -21.66
C GLY A 61 42.56 -4.42 -21.08
N ARG A 62 42.46 -5.68 -20.63
CA ARG A 62 41.27 -6.23 -19.98
C ARG A 62 41.50 -6.38 -18.48
N LEU A 63 40.41 -6.55 -17.73
CA LEU A 63 40.52 -6.88 -16.32
C LEU A 63 41.01 -8.33 -16.15
N PRO A 64 41.84 -8.61 -15.12
CA PRO A 64 42.27 -9.98 -14.83
C PRO A 64 41.13 -10.89 -14.35
N ASN A 65 40.05 -10.31 -13.81
CA ASN A 65 38.80 -10.97 -13.45
C ASN A 65 37.64 -10.00 -13.70
N ASP A 66 36.42 -10.51 -13.82
CA ASP A 66 35.22 -9.66 -13.85
C ASP A 66 35.14 -8.77 -12.59
N MET A 67 34.47 -7.62 -12.72
CA MET A 67 34.31 -6.67 -11.63
C MET A 67 32.88 -6.63 -11.10
N TRP A 68 32.74 -6.98 -9.82
CA TRP A 68 31.47 -7.03 -9.11
C TRP A 68 31.43 -5.99 -7.99
N LEU A 69 30.29 -5.32 -7.85
CA LEU A 69 30.06 -4.17 -6.97
C LEU A 69 29.11 -4.58 -5.85
N SER A 70 29.31 -4.04 -4.64
CA SER A 70 28.40 -4.29 -3.51
C SER A 70 26.99 -3.79 -3.83
N GLU A 71 25.98 -4.54 -3.37
CA GLU A 71 24.57 -4.10 -3.37
C GLU A 71 24.40 -2.73 -2.68
N ASP A 72 23.43 -1.95 -3.14
CA ASP A 72 23.05 -0.65 -2.60
C ASP A 72 24.18 0.40 -2.62
N THR A 73 25.15 0.21 -3.51
CA THR A 73 26.35 1.04 -3.58
C THR A 73 26.59 1.51 -5.01
N THR A 74 26.83 2.81 -5.17
CA THR A 74 27.33 3.37 -6.43
C THR A 74 28.80 3.76 -6.29
N TYR A 75 29.53 3.64 -7.39
CA TYR A 75 30.98 3.76 -7.41
C TYR A 75 31.42 4.90 -8.33
N ARG A 76 32.59 5.45 -8.00
CA ARG A 76 33.38 6.28 -8.91
C ARG A 76 34.59 5.48 -9.38
N PHE A 77 34.74 5.35 -10.69
CA PHE A 77 35.90 4.71 -11.32
C PHE A 77 36.79 5.75 -11.97
N VAL A 78 38.10 5.66 -11.73
CA VAL A 78 39.11 6.47 -12.43
C VAL A 78 40.00 5.54 -13.24
N LEU A 79 40.00 5.71 -14.56
CA LEU A 79 40.86 4.99 -15.48
C LEU A 79 42.14 5.81 -15.72
N LYS A 80 43.28 5.16 -15.57
CA LYS A 80 44.61 5.72 -15.83
C LYS A 80 45.41 4.80 -16.75
N ASP A 81 46.41 5.36 -17.41
CA ASP A 81 47.43 4.57 -18.09
C ASP A 81 48.44 3.96 -17.10
N SER A 82 49.45 3.27 -17.63
CA SER A 82 50.51 2.65 -16.83
C SER A 82 51.37 3.66 -16.07
N ASP A 83 51.48 4.88 -16.61
CA ASP A 83 52.30 5.99 -16.10
C ASP A 83 51.52 6.92 -15.15
N ASP A 84 50.32 6.50 -14.71
CA ASP A 84 49.44 7.22 -13.79
C ASP A 84 48.83 8.53 -14.34
N VAL A 85 48.82 8.70 -15.66
CA VAL A 85 48.06 9.75 -16.34
C VAL A 85 46.59 9.34 -16.41
N GLN A 86 45.69 10.24 -16.02
CA GLN A 86 44.26 9.95 -16.00
C GLN A 86 43.65 10.07 -17.40
N LEU A 87 42.97 9.01 -17.84
CA LEU A 87 42.24 8.95 -19.10
C LEU A 87 40.74 9.22 -18.93
N GLY A 88 40.16 8.81 -17.80
CA GLY A 88 38.72 8.97 -17.57
C GLY A 88 38.32 8.92 -16.10
N SER A 89 37.19 9.55 -15.78
CA SER A 89 36.53 9.45 -14.47
C SER A 89 35.03 9.30 -14.68
N TYR A 90 34.45 8.27 -14.08
CA TYR A 90 33.05 7.88 -14.24
C TYR A 90 32.44 7.75 -12.85
N ASP A 91 31.40 8.54 -12.55
CA ASP A 91 30.79 8.59 -11.22
C ASP A 91 29.36 8.05 -11.25
N ASN A 92 28.82 7.75 -10.07
CA ASN A 92 27.48 7.17 -9.87
C ASN A 92 27.25 5.89 -10.69
N ILE A 93 28.28 5.06 -10.85
CA ILE A 93 28.19 3.81 -11.58
C ILE A 93 27.60 2.72 -10.66
N PRO A 94 26.44 2.14 -11.01
CA PRO A 94 25.83 1.07 -10.24
C PRO A 94 26.29 -0.32 -10.69
N GLY A 95 25.92 -1.33 -9.90
CA GLY A 95 25.86 -2.70 -10.37
C GLY A 95 24.66 -2.91 -11.31
N ILE A 96 24.85 -3.70 -12.36
CA ILE A 96 23.80 -4.12 -13.29
C ILE A 96 22.81 -5.02 -12.54
N ASN A 97 21.52 -4.73 -12.70
CA ASN A 97 20.42 -5.40 -12.00
C ASN A 97 20.43 -5.24 -10.48
N ASP A 98 21.11 -4.22 -9.95
CA ASP A 98 20.95 -3.83 -8.54
C ASP A 98 19.59 -3.15 -8.34
N GLY A 99 18.63 -3.94 -7.87
CA GLY A 99 17.27 -3.49 -7.63
C GLY A 99 17.11 -2.58 -6.41
N SER A 100 18.07 -2.56 -5.47
CA SER A 100 17.95 -1.72 -4.27
C SER A 100 18.04 -0.24 -4.64
N LEU A 101 18.86 0.09 -5.63
CA LEU A 101 19.01 1.44 -6.20
C LEU A 101 17.80 1.89 -7.03
N LEU A 102 16.90 0.96 -7.40
CA LEU A 102 15.63 1.26 -8.09
C LEU A 102 14.49 1.57 -7.12
N SER A 103 14.68 1.34 -5.81
CA SER A 103 13.68 1.66 -4.79
C SER A 103 13.56 3.17 -4.63
N VAL A 104 12.55 3.76 -5.28
CA VAL A 104 12.19 5.16 -5.07
C VAL A 104 11.28 5.25 -3.85
N PRO A 105 11.72 5.84 -2.71
CA PRO A 105 10.84 5.97 -1.56
C PRO A 105 9.65 6.87 -1.94
N PHE A 106 8.46 6.51 -1.46
CA PHE A 106 7.22 7.23 -1.82
C PHE A 106 7.27 8.73 -1.45
N SER A 107 8.08 9.10 -0.45
CA SER A 107 8.37 10.49 -0.08
C SER A 107 9.02 11.29 -1.22
N SER A 108 9.84 10.66 -2.07
CA SER A 108 10.52 11.28 -3.21
C SER A 108 9.60 11.57 -4.39
N ILE A 109 8.35 11.08 -4.39
CA ILE A 109 7.36 11.42 -5.41
C ILE A 109 6.83 12.83 -5.12
N THR A 110 7.19 13.81 -5.96
CA THR A 110 6.77 15.22 -5.79
C THR A 110 5.38 15.50 -6.37
N GLY A 111 5.01 14.83 -7.46
CA GLY A 111 3.69 14.92 -8.09
C GLY A 111 2.73 13.82 -7.64
N LYS A 112 2.33 13.85 -6.36
CA LYS A 112 1.42 12.83 -5.81
C LYS A 112 -0.02 13.06 -6.30
N PRO A 113 -0.73 12.03 -6.79
CA PRO A 113 -2.16 12.13 -7.06
C PRO A 113 -2.96 12.60 -5.82
N THR A 114 -4.06 13.31 -6.05
CA THR A 114 -4.94 13.80 -4.98
C THR A 114 -6.22 12.98 -4.84
N THR A 115 -6.43 11.99 -5.70
CA THR A 115 -7.61 11.13 -5.73
C THR A 115 -7.22 9.65 -5.66
N LEU A 116 -8.11 8.81 -5.14
CA LEU A 116 -7.91 7.36 -5.08
C LEU A 116 -7.67 6.76 -6.47
N ALA A 117 -8.45 7.18 -7.47
CA ALA A 117 -8.28 6.75 -8.86
C ALA A 117 -6.92 7.17 -9.44
N GLY A 118 -6.41 8.35 -9.06
CA GLY A 118 -5.07 8.78 -9.47
C GLY A 118 -3.95 7.93 -8.87
N TYR A 119 -4.17 7.31 -7.71
CA TYR A 119 -3.29 6.27 -7.15
C TYR A 119 -3.53 4.87 -7.74
N GLY A 120 -4.49 4.70 -8.65
CA GLY A 120 -4.87 3.39 -9.19
C GLY A 120 -5.71 2.53 -8.24
N ILE A 121 -6.23 3.09 -7.14
CA ILE A 121 -7.10 2.38 -6.19
C ILE A 121 -8.52 2.38 -6.76
N THR A 122 -8.97 1.22 -7.25
CA THR A 122 -10.27 1.05 -7.93
C THR A 122 -11.40 0.59 -7.03
N ASP A 123 -11.09 0.07 -5.85
CA ASP A 123 -12.02 -0.50 -4.87
C ASP A 123 -12.15 0.36 -3.60
N GLY A 124 -11.63 1.59 -3.65
CA GLY A 124 -11.68 2.51 -2.52
C GLY A 124 -13.11 2.95 -2.19
N LEU A 125 -13.46 2.91 -0.91
CA LEU A 125 -14.73 3.45 -0.41
C LEU A 125 -14.76 4.96 -0.62
N THR A 126 -15.60 5.42 -1.54
CA THR A 126 -15.79 6.85 -1.78
C THR A 126 -16.66 7.47 -0.68
N THR A 127 -16.50 8.77 -0.45
CA THR A 127 -17.34 9.52 0.51
C THR A 127 -18.82 9.42 0.14
N SER A 128 -19.15 9.41 -1.16
CA SER A 128 -20.52 9.22 -1.66
C SER A 128 -21.07 7.83 -1.36
N ALA A 129 -20.29 6.77 -1.59
CA ALA A 129 -20.70 5.40 -1.28
C ALA A 129 -20.84 5.17 0.24
N ALA A 130 -19.96 5.78 1.04
CA ALA A 130 -20.07 5.76 2.49
C ALA A 130 -21.36 6.46 2.96
N ALA A 131 -21.66 7.64 2.40
CA ALA A 131 -22.83 8.42 2.75
C ALA A 131 -24.16 7.77 2.34
N SER A 132 -24.18 6.95 1.27
CA SER A 132 -25.38 6.23 0.86
C SER A 132 -25.60 4.91 1.60
N THR A 133 -24.54 4.29 2.12
CA THR A 133 -24.60 2.96 2.72
C THR A 133 -24.69 3.01 4.25
N TYR A 134 -24.01 3.98 4.88
CA TYR A 134 -23.86 4.06 6.33
C TYR A 134 -24.54 5.30 6.92
N ALA A 135 -25.19 5.14 8.07
CA ALA A 135 -25.74 6.26 8.81
C ALA A 135 -24.60 7.10 9.43
N PRO A 136 -24.70 8.45 9.42
CA PRO A 136 -23.73 9.32 10.08
C PRO A 136 -23.60 9.02 11.57
N ILE A 137 -22.38 9.11 12.12
CA ILE A 137 -22.14 8.90 13.56
C ILE A 137 -22.78 9.98 14.45
N ALA A 138 -22.90 11.21 13.93
CA ALA A 138 -23.48 12.35 14.64
C ALA A 138 -24.73 12.84 13.91
N SER A 139 -25.82 12.99 14.65
CA SER A 139 -27.11 13.50 14.16
C SER A 139 -27.56 12.87 12.83
N PRO A 140 -27.67 11.53 12.73
CA PRO A 140 -28.11 10.90 11.49
C PRO A 140 -29.51 11.41 11.13
N THR A 141 -29.62 12.04 9.96
CA THR A 141 -30.92 12.30 9.35
C THR A 141 -31.40 10.99 8.72
N PHE A 142 -32.17 10.22 9.46
CA PHE A 142 -32.88 9.09 8.88
C PHE A 142 -33.94 9.65 7.91
N THR A 143 -33.84 9.27 6.64
CA THR A 143 -34.86 9.56 5.63
C THR A 143 -35.86 8.41 5.55
N GLY A 144 -37.10 8.71 5.17
CA GLY A 144 -38.22 7.77 5.23
C GLY A 144 -39.00 7.85 6.56
N THR A 145 -40.17 7.20 6.61
CA THR A 145 -40.97 7.10 7.83
C THR A 145 -40.47 5.92 8.66
N PRO A 146 -39.96 6.11 9.89
CA PRO A 146 -39.58 4.99 10.75
C PRO A 146 -40.76 4.03 10.93
N GLN A 147 -40.57 2.74 10.68
CA GLN A 147 -41.62 1.73 10.76
C GLN A 147 -41.41 0.82 11.97
N ILE A 148 -42.49 0.45 12.65
CA ILE A 148 -42.52 -0.63 13.64
C ILE A 148 -42.97 -1.91 12.92
N PRO A 149 -42.16 -2.98 12.89
CA PRO A 149 -42.59 -4.25 12.33
C PRO A 149 -43.81 -4.80 13.08
N ASP A 150 -44.88 -5.15 12.37
CA ASP A 150 -45.95 -5.97 12.91
C ASP A 150 -45.60 -7.45 12.71
N ASN A 151 -45.84 -8.29 13.73
CA ASN A 151 -45.55 -9.73 13.64
C ASN A 151 -46.65 -10.49 12.87
N ALA A 152 -47.20 -9.86 11.82
CA ALA A 152 -48.26 -10.41 10.98
C ALA A 152 -47.67 -11.32 9.89
N ALA A 153 -48.48 -12.26 9.38
CA ALA A 153 -48.06 -13.16 8.28
C ALA A 153 -47.74 -12.39 6.98
N THR A 154 -48.30 -11.19 6.82
CA THR A 154 -47.93 -10.19 5.82
C THR A 154 -47.60 -8.91 6.58
N SER A 155 -46.32 -8.56 6.68
CA SER A 155 -45.85 -7.37 7.40
C SER A 155 -46.37 -6.13 6.69
N ALA A 156 -47.27 -5.37 7.31
CA ALA A 156 -47.73 -4.10 6.75
C ALA A 156 -46.71 -2.99 7.01
N ASN A 157 -45.91 -3.11 8.08
CA ASN A 157 -45.01 -2.07 8.61
C ASN A 157 -45.77 -0.75 8.88
N TRP A 158 -45.88 -0.35 10.15
CA TRP A 158 -46.64 0.85 10.50
C TRP A 158 -45.73 2.01 10.87
N PRO A 159 -46.03 3.25 10.43
CA PRO A 159 -45.28 4.43 10.84
C PRO A 159 -45.26 4.59 12.37
N VAL A 160 -44.12 5.02 12.91
CA VAL A 160 -44.00 5.45 14.31
C VAL A 160 -44.92 6.65 14.56
N GLY A 161 -45.95 6.45 15.37
CA GLY A 161 -46.86 7.52 15.80
C GLY A 161 -48.24 7.01 16.21
N TYR A 162 -48.82 7.61 17.27
CA TYR A 162 -50.14 7.20 17.77
C TYR A 162 -51.29 7.47 16.77
N ARG A 163 -51.14 8.44 15.85
CA ARG A 163 -52.19 8.80 14.89
C ARG A 163 -52.31 7.84 13.70
N GLU A 164 -51.26 7.07 13.41
CA GLU A 164 -51.17 6.26 12.19
C GLU A 164 -51.10 4.75 12.48
N ALA A 165 -50.87 4.36 13.74
CA ALA A 165 -51.05 3.00 14.20
C ALA A 165 -52.55 2.63 14.20
N PRO A 166 -52.96 1.47 13.64
CA PRO A 166 -54.36 1.05 13.65
C PRO A 166 -54.92 1.01 15.08
N GLN A 167 -56.12 1.55 15.26
CA GLN A 167 -56.77 1.62 16.56
C GLN A 167 -57.56 0.34 16.84
N ASN A 168 -57.31 -0.30 17.98
CA ASN A 168 -58.21 -1.28 18.57
C ASN A 168 -59.03 -0.60 19.68
N SER A 169 -60.24 -0.18 19.34
CA SER A 169 -61.14 0.54 20.24
C SER A 169 -61.96 -0.43 21.08
N GLN A 170 -61.96 -0.24 22.40
CA GLN A 170 -62.64 -1.09 23.37
C GLN A 170 -63.59 -0.24 24.22
N THR A 171 -64.81 -0.75 24.44
CA THR A 171 -65.83 -0.12 25.29
C THR A 171 -66.08 -0.87 26.59
N GLY A 172 -65.39 -2.00 26.79
CA GLY A 172 -65.44 -2.83 27.99
C GLY A 172 -64.04 -3.22 28.48
N ASN A 173 -63.97 -4.01 29.56
CA ASN A 173 -62.71 -4.57 30.04
C ASN A 173 -62.05 -5.41 28.94
N TYR A 174 -60.74 -5.32 28.79
CA TYR A 174 -60.02 -5.94 27.69
C TYR A 174 -58.73 -6.61 28.19
N THR A 175 -58.39 -7.78 27.65
CA THR A 175 -57.10 -8.45 27.89
C THR A 175 -56.27 -8.36 26.62
N LEU A 176 -55.03 -7.88 26.75
CA LEU A 176 -54.11 -7.78 25.62
C LEU A 176 -53.86 -9.14 24.98
N VAL A 177 -53.86 -9.19 23.65
CA VAL A 177 -53.51 -10.37 22.85
C VAL A 177 -52.32 -10.12 21.94
N SER A 178 -51.71 -11.19 21.41
CA SER A 178 -50.57 -11.08 20.49
C SER A 178 -50.90 -10.32 19.20
N ALA A 179 -52.18 -10.28 18.79
CA ALA A 179 -52.66 -9.55 17.62
C ALA A 179 -52.79 -8.02 17.84
N ASP A 180 -52.53 -7.52 19.05
CA ASP A 180 -52.53 -6.09 19.39
C ASP A 180 -51.18 -5.40 19.16
N ARG A 181 -50.13 -6.16 18.84
CA ARG A 181 -48.79 -5.61 18.58
C ARG A 181 -48.85 -4.60 17.42
N GLY A 182 -48.26 -3.42 17.63
CA GLY A 182 -48.26 -2.34 16.64
C GLY A 182 -49.57 -1.56 16.54
N LYS A 183 -50.60 -1.89 17.33
CA LYS A 183 -51.87 -1.16 17.39
C LYS A 183 -51.93 -0.27 18.64
N SER A 184 -52.71 0.80 18.54
CA SER A 184 -53.09 1.59 19.71
C SER A 184 -54.34 0.97 20.36
N ILE A 185 -54.27 0.66 21.66
CA ILE A 185 -55.45 0.25 22.44
C ILE A 185 -56.12 1.50 22.99
N VAL A 186 -57.37 1.72 22.62
CA VAL A 186 -58.14 2.89 23.05
C VAL A 186 -59.35 2.44 23.86
N MET A 187 -59.35 2.77 25.15
CA MET A 187 -60.38 2.40 26.12
C MET A 187 -61.40 3.54 26.25
N ASN A 188 -62.52 3.44 25.52
CA ASN A 188 -63.52 4.51 25.35
C ASN A 188 -64.73 4.42 26.31
N GLY A 189 -64.61 3.69 27.42
CA GLY A 189 -65.66 3.52 28.44
C GLY A 189 -65.29 4.10 29.81
N THR A 190 -66.23 4.06 30.76
CA THR A 190 -66.02 4.49 32.15
C THR A 190 -65.59 3.30 33.02
N SER A 191 -64.53 3.48 33.81
CA SER A 191 -63.99 2.45 34.73
C SER A 191 -63.62 1.12 34.05
N LEU A 192 -62.86 1.17 32.96
CA LEU A 192 -62.40 -0.03 32.27
C LEU A 192 -61.06 -0.55 32.83
N THR A 193 -60.93 -1.88 32.88
CA THR A 193 -59.67 -2.57 33.21
C THR A 193 -59.01 -3.07 31.94
N LEU A 194 -57.75 -2.68 31.71
CA LEU A 194 -56.88 -3.31 30.73
C LEU A 194 -56.02 -4.35 31.44
N THR A 195 -56.22 -5.62 31.11
CA THR A 195 -55.49 -6.73 31.70
C THR A 195 -54.31 -7.10 30.81
N ILE A 196 -53.11 -7.12 31.39
CA ILE A 196 -51.93 -7.70 30.76
C ILE A 196 -51.93 -9.20 31.13
N PRO A 197 -51.95 -10.13 30.16
CA PRO A 197 -51.95 -11.55 30.46
C PRO A 197 -50.67 -11.95 31.21
N ALA A 198 -50.78 -12.95 32.08
CA ALA A 198 -49.62 -13.53 32.75
C ALA A 198 -48.60 -14.04 31.71
N SER A 199 -47.31 -13.93 32.01
CA SER A 199 -46.22 -14.22 31.07
C SER A 199 -46.27 -15.62 30.45
N GLY A 200 -46.85 -16.60 31.15
CA GLY A 200 -47.04 -17.97 30.66
C GLY A 200 -48.22 -18.19 29.70
N ALA A 201 -49.15 -17.25 29.60
CA ALA A 201 -50.31 -17.31 28.68
C ALA A 201 -50.03 -16.64 27.33
N VAL A 202 -48.93 -15.89 27.20
CA VAL A 202 -48.51 -15.25 25.96
C VAL A 202 -47.69 -16.25 25.15
N THR A 203 -48.25 -16.82 24.08
CA THR A 203 -47.50 -17.67 23.15
C THR A 203 -46.35 -16.86 22.55
N ARG A 204 -45.12 -17.12 22.99
CA ARG A 204 -43.91 -16.61 22.32
C ARG A 204 -43.81 -17.32 20.97
N ARG A 205 -43.78 -16.55 19.89
CA ARG A 205 -43.23 -17.02 18.61
C ARG A 205 -41.77 -16.62 18.58
#